data_AF-A0A2V9WM80-F1
#
_entry.id   AF-A0A2V9WM80-F1
#
_cell.length_a   1.000
_cell.length_b   1.000
_cell.length_c   1.000
_cell.angle_alpha   90.00
_cell.angle_beta   90.00
_cell.angle_gamma   90.00
#
_symmetry.space_group_name_H-M   'P 1'
#
loop_
_entity.id
_entity.type
_entity.pdbx_description
1 polymer ?
#
loop_
_entity_poly.entity_id
_entity_poly.type
_entity_poly.pdbx_seq_one_letter_code
_entity_poly.pdbx_strand_id
1 'polypeptide(L)'
;TILSLTVFLLLSVGAICAEQPQLPDTPTARECAAWLASFNRGDRDIYKEFLQKNFPSHLQDIERDLGFRDMTGGFEFRKVEESAPTKLVVLVQERASDQFARLTMEVEPGEPHRITRMDLLAILRPPEFALPHMTERELIKALRTRTADDAAADRFTGA
;
A
#
# COMPACT_ATOMS: atom_id res chain seq x y z
N THR A 1 -36.74 -52.17 12.14
CA THR A 1 -36.79 -51.22 11.00
C THR A 1 -36.60 -49.83 11.57
N ILE A 2 -35.34 -49.36 11.59
CA ILE A 2 -34.80 -48.30 10.70
C ILE A 2 -35.23 -46.92 11.22
N LEU A 3 -34.34 -46.23 11.96
CA LEU A 3 -33.48 -45.11 11.48
C LEU A 3 -34.28 -43.79 11.63
N SER A 4 -33.80 -42.66 12.13
CA SER A 4 -32.47 -42.07 11.99
C SER A 4 -32.36 -40.89 12.96
N LEU A 5 -31.28 -40.84 13.74
CA LEU A 5 -30.91 -39.71 14.58
C LEU A 5 -30.09 -38.74 13.71
N THR A 6 -30.74 -37.74 13.10
CA THR A 6 -30.02 -36.72 12.32
C THR A 6 -29.66 -35.55 13.23
N VAL A 7 -28.48 -35.63 13.83
CA VAL A 7 -27.81 -34.47 14.46
C VAL A 7 -27.32 -33.56 13.34
N PHE A 8 -28.00 -32.43 13.15
CA PHE A 8 -27.55 -31.38 12.24
C PHE A 8 -26.43 -30.59 12.93
N LEU A 9 -25.19 -31.03 12.75
CA LEU A 9 -24.00 -30.28 13.14
C LEU A 9 -23.85 -29.11 12.14
N LEU A 10 -24.40 -27.96 12.49
CA LEU A 10 -24.14 -26.68 11.80
C LEU A 10 -22.65 -26.34 11.94
N LEU A 11 -21.86 -26.70 10.92
CA LEU A 11 -20.53 -26.15 10.70
C LEU A 11 -20.68 -24.64 10.41
N SER A 12 -20.55 -23.82 11.45
CA SER A 12 -20.26 -22.40 11.30
C SER A 12 -18.85 -22.27 10.74
N VAL A 13 -18.74 -22.12 9.42
CA VAL A 13 -17.51 -21.69 8.75
C VAL A 13 -17.19 -20.30 9.31
N GLY A 14 -16.23 -20.22 10.23
CA GLY A 14 -15.68 -18.96 10.70
C GLY A 14 -15.07 -18.25 9.50
N ALA A 15 -15.72 -17.20 9.01
CA ALA A 15 -15.09 -16.24 8.13
C ALA A 15 -13.92 -15.65 8.92
N ILE A 16 -12.70 -16.05 8.59
CA ILE A 16 -11.49 -15.35 9.00
C ILE A 16 -11.55 -14.03 8.23
N CYS A 17 -12.21 -13.03 8.79
CA CYS A 17 -12.00 -11.65 8.37
C CYS A 17 -10.54 -11.35 8.69
N ALA A 18 -9.68 -11.45 7.67
CA ALA A 18 -8.35 -10.88 7.75
C ALA A 18 -8.56 -9.37 8.00
N GLU A 19 -8.33 -8.94 9.23
CA GLU A 19 -8.39 -7.55 9.62
C GLU A 19 -7.31 -6.84 8.79
N GLN A 20 -7.73 -6.03 7.82
CA GLN A 20 -6.77 -5.28 7.03
C GLN A 20 -5.98 -4.38 7.98
N PRO A 21 -4.64 -4.29 7.83
CA PRO A 21 -3.85 -3.39 8.65
C PRO A 21 -4.48 -1.99 8.60
N GLN A 22 -4.83 -1.44 9.76
CA GLN A 22 -5.39 -0.09 9.88
C GLN A 22 -4.31 0.86 10.39
N LEU A 23 -4.27 2.05 9.79
CA LEU A 23 -3.50 3.16 10.35
C LEU A 23 -4.17 3.63 11.65
N PRO A 24 -3.39 3.99 12.68
CA PRO A 24 -3.93 4.50 13.94
C PRO A 24 -4.58 5.87 13.73
N ASP A 25 -5.46 6.27 14.64
CA ASP A 25 -6.08 7.59 14.59
C ASP A 25 -5.18 8.67 15.21
N THR A 26 -4.09 9.02 14.51
CA THR A 26 -3.19 10.12 14.86
C THR A 26 -3.12 11.15 13.72
N PRO A 27 -2.74 12.42 14.00
CA PRO A 27 -2.57 13.42 12.94
C PRO A 27 -1.62 12.94 11.84
N THR A 28 -0.42 12.46 12.20
CA THR A 28 0.56 11.93 11.23
C THR A 28 0.01 10.76 10.41
N ALA A 29 -0.79 9.88 11.01
CA ALA A 29 -1.40 8.76 10.31
C ALA A 29 -2.48 9.20 9.31
N ARG A 30 -3.26 10.25 9.63
CA ARG A 30 -4.22 10.85 8.69
C ARG A 30 -3.51 11.51 7.51
N GLU A 31 -2.41 12.21 7.74
CA GLU A 31 -1.56 12.77 6.68
C GLU A 31 -0.96 11.68 5.78
N CYS A 32 -0.47 10.58 6.37
CA CYS A 32 0.02 9.42 5.63
C CYS A 32 -1.08 8.78 4.78
N ALA A 33 -2.29 8.63 5.32
CA ALA A 33 -3.44 8.12 4.57
C ALA A 33 -3.82 9.04 3.41
N ALA A 34 -3.82 10.36 3.62
CA ALA A 34 -4.09 11.35 2.58
C ALA A 34 -3.02 11.37 1.47
N TRP A 35 -1.74 11.23 1.85
CA TRP A 35 -0.65 11.05 0.89
C TRP A 35 -0.83 9.76 0.07
N LEU A 36 -1.05 8.61 0.72
CA LEU A 36 -1.30 7.34 0.03
C LEU A 36 -2.48 7.45 -0.93
N ALA A 37 -3.58 8.08 -0.50
CA ALA A 37 -4.76 8.24 -1.33
C ALA A 37 -4.51 9.12 -2.57
N SER A 38 -3.84 10.26 -2.41
CA SER A 38 -3.56 11.20 -3.50
C SER A 38 -2.47 10.68 -4.45
N PHE A 39 -1.35 10.20 -3.92
CA PHE A 39 -0.25 9.62 -4.70
C PHE A 39 -0.73 8.44 -5.54
N ASN A 40 -1.47 7.50 -4.96
CA ASN A 40 -1.91 6.30 -5.67
C ASN A 40 -2.89 6.57 -6.83
N ARG A 41 -3.62 7.70 -6.80
CA ARG A 41 -4.52 8.08 -7.90
C ARG A 41 -3.76 8.30 -9.21
N GLY A 42 -2.51 8.75 -9.15
CA GLY A 42 -1.74 9.14 -10.34
C GLY A 42 -2.33 10.35 -11.07
N ASP A 43 -3.24 11.07 -10.43
CA ASP A 43 -3.84 12.28 -10.97
C ASP A 43 -3.01 13.48 -10.51
N ARG A 44 -2.48 14.22 -11.48
CA ARG A 44 -1.59 15.35 -11.23
C ARG A 44 -2.26 16.45 -10.43
N ASP A 45 -3.51 16.78 -10.72
CA ASP A 45 -4.18 17.92 -10.08
C ASP A 45 -4.61 17.57 -8.66
N ILE A 46 -5.09 16.34 -8.43
CA ILE A 46 -5.38 15.84 -7.08
C ILE A 46 -4.11 15.81 -6.23
N TYR A 47 -3.00 15.30 -6.79
CA TYR A 47 -1.75 15.23 -6.05
C TYR A 47 -1.16 16.63 -5.77
N LYS A 48 -1.28 17.54 -6.74
CA LYS A 48 -0.90 18.95 -6.56
C LYS A 48 -1.69 19.62 -5.43
N GLU A 49 -3.01 19.42 -5.38
CA GLU A 49 -3.86 19.97 -4.32
C GLU A 49 -3.43 19.46 -2.94
N PHE A 50 -3.16 18.14 -2.83
CA PHE A 50 -2.62 17.55 -1.61
C PHE A 50 -1.29 18.21 -1.21
N LEU A 51 -0.32 18.32 -2.12
CA LEU A 51 0.98 18.94 -1.82
C LEU A 51 0.83 20.40 -1.38
N GLN A 52 -0.01 21.19 -2.05
CA GLN A 52 -0.24 22.59 -1.69
C GLN A 52 -0.81 22.78 -0.28
N LYS A 53 -1.66 21.85 0.17
CA LYS A 53 -2.32 21.93 1.47
C LYS A 53 -1.46 21.33 2.58
N ASN A 54 -0.91 20.15 2.34
CA ASN A 54 -0.36 19.26 3.36
C ASN A 54 1.17 19.19 3.33
N PHE A 55 1.82 19.36 2.17
CA PHE A 55 3.29 19.31 2.07
C PHE A 55 3.88 20.34 1.08
N PRO A 56 3.73 21.66 1.36
CA PRO A 56 4.00 22.69 0.36
C PRO A 56 5.46 22.77 -0.09
N SER A 57 6.40 22.40 0.78
CA SER A 57 7.83 22.37 0.46
C SER A 57 8.19 21.32 -0.59
N HIS A 58 7.36 20.29 -0.75
CA HIS A 58 7.59 19.19 -1.71
C HIS A 58 6.89 19.44 -3.06
N LEU A 59 6.11 20.52 -3.19
CA LEU A 59 5.38 20.85 -4.41
C LEU A 59 6.27 20.97 -5.66
N GLN A 60 7.52 21.41 -5.47
CA GLN A 60 8.51 21.56 -6.53
C GLN A 60 8.91 20.22 -7.18
N ASP A 61 8.64 19.10 -6.51
CA ASP A 61 9.07 17.76 -6.90
C ASP A 61 7.94 16.92 -7.54
N ILE A 62 6.77 17.52 -7.76
CA ILE A 62 5.57 16.85 -8.26
C ILE A 62 5.78 15.98 -9.51
N GLU A 63 6.53 16.46 -10.52
CA GLU A 63 6.75 15.69 -11.75
C GLU A 63 7.63 14.46 -11.49
N ARG A 64 8.58 14.57 -10.54
CA ARG A 64 9.41 13.43 -10.11
C ARG A 64 8.56 12.41 -9.37
N ASP A 65 7.67 12.88 -8.50
CA ASP A 65 6.77 12.01 -7.75
C ASP A 65 5.78 11.28 -8.66
N LEU A 66 5.26 11.94 -9.70
CA LEU A 66 4.38 11.29 -10.69
C LEU A 66 5.13 10.22 -11.50
N GLY A 67 6.36 10.51 -11.96
CA GLY A 67 7.19 9.49 -12.59
C GLY A 67 7.52 8.32 -11.64
N PHE A 68 7.79 8.62 -10.38
CA PHE A 68 8.02 7.61 -9.34
C PHE A 68 6.76 6.77 -9.06
N ARG A 69 5.58 7.40 -9.06
CA ARG A 69 4.28 6.74 -8.97
C ARG A 69 4.06 5.77 -10.11
N ASP A 70 4.42 6.14 -11.34
CA ASP A 70 4.21 5.28 -12.52
C ASP A 70 5.11 4.03 -12.49
N MET A 71 6.35 4.21 -12.03
CA MET A 71 7.29 3.11 -11.80
C MET A 71 6.75 2.13 -10.74
N THR A 72 6.31 2.65 -9.59
CA THR A 72 5.88 1.85 -8.42
C THR A 72 4.44 1.35 -8.52
N GLY A 73 3.63 1.96 -9.38
CA GLY A 73 2.17 1.78 -9.41
C GLY A 73 1.44 2.36 -8.20
N GLY A 74 2.15 3.09 -7.32
CA GLY A 74 1.68 3.46 -5.99
C GLY A 74 2.04 2.43 -4.92
N PHE A 75 1.49 2.63 -3.72
CA PHE A 75 1.82 1.86 -2.53
C PHE A 75 0.58 1.29 -1.83
N GLU A 76 0.74 0.13 -1.24
CA GLU A 76 -0.22 -0.44 -0.30
C GLU A 76 0.38 -0.46 1.10
N PHE A 77 -0.40 -0.02 2.08
CA PHE A 77 -0.03 -0.11 3.48
C PHE A 77 0.04 -1.57 3.93
N ARG A 78 1.05 -1.88 4.77
CA ARG A 78 1.29 -3.23 5.29
C ARG A 78 1.34 -3.30 6.81
N LYS A 79 2.03 -2.35 7.46
CA LYS A 79 2.30 -2.43 8.90
C LYS A 79 2.70 -1.08 9.49
N VAL A 80 2.30 -0.81 10.72
CA VAL A 80 2.89 0.27 11.54
C VAL A 80 4.09 -0.27 12.31
N GLU A 81 5.22 0.42 12.24
CA GLU A 81 6.40 0.15 13.06
C GLU A 81 6.53 1.14 14.23
N GLU A 82 6.18 2.41 14.02
CA GLU A 82 6.20 3.46 15.04
C GLU A 82 5.03 4.42 14.80
N SER A 83 4.35 4.85 15.87
CA SER A 83 3.31 5.87 15.79
C SER A 83 3.38 6.79 17.01
N ALA A 84 3.59 8.06 16.75
CA ALA A 84 3.60 9.16 17.71
C ALA A 84 2.78 10.35 17.15
N PRO A 85 2.43 11.35 17.97
CA PRO A 85 1.63 12.49 17.51
C PRO A 85 2.21 13.22 16.30
N THR A 86 3.53 13.31 16.18
CA THR A 86 4.24 14.05 15.12
C THR A 86 5.15 13.19 14.25
N LYS A 87 5.16 11.87 14.43
CA LYS A 87 6.02 10.95 13.69
C LYS A 87 5.32 9.61 13.47
N LEU A 88 5.46 9.08 12.26
CA LEU A 88 4.93 7.78 11.87
C LEU A 88 5.98 7.04 11.06
N VAL A 89 6.15 5.76 11.35
CA VAL A 89 6.96 4.84 10.54
C VAL A 89 6.08 3.66 10.15
N VAL A 90 5.94 3.42 8.85
CA VAL A 90 5.14 2.32 8.31
C VAL A 90 5.90 1.54 7.25
N LEU A 91 5.52 0.28 7.07
CA LEU A 91 5.89 -0.50 5.91
C LEU A 91 4.81 -0.39 4.86
N VAL A 92 5.24 -0.14 3.63
CA VAL A 92 4.42 -0.13 2.43
C VAL A 92 5.02 -1.08 1.40
N GLN A 93 4.17 -1.61 0.52
CA GLN A 93 4.60 -2.41 -0.63
C GLN A 93 4.19 -1.69 -1.91
N GLU A 94 5.07 -1.69 -2.92
CA GLU A 94 4.71 -1.21 -4.25
C GLU A 94 3.53 -2.01 -4.81
N ARG A 95 2.66 -1.36 -5.60
CA ARG A 95 1.54 -2.03 -6.27
C ARG A 95 1.99 -2.75 -7.54
N ALA A 96 3.02 -2.21 -8.21
CA ALA A 96 3.53 -2.76 -9.45
C ALA A 96 4.56 -3.88 -9.24
N SER A 97 5.11 -4.05 -8.04
CA SER A 97 6.19 -4.99 -7.78
C SER A 97 6.11 -5.63 -6.38
N ASP A 98 7.02 -6.56 -6.13
CA ASP A 98 7.17 -7.23 -4.84
C ASP A 98 8.04 -6.45 -3.83
N GLN A 99 8.49 -5.25 -4.21
CA GLN A 99 9.38 -4.38 -3.44
C GLN A 99 8.65 -3.76 -2.24
N PHE A 100 9.31 -3.79 -1.08
CA PHE A 100 8.86 -3.10 0.12
C PHE A 100 9.64 -1.80 0.32
N ALA A 101 9.00 -0.84 0.97
CA ALA A 101 9.64 0.36 1.46
C ALA A 101 9.21 0.66 2.90
N ARG A 102 10.13 1.27 3.64
CA ARG A 102 9.85 1.91 4.91
C ARG A 102 9.57 3.38 4.65
N LEU A 103 8.36 3.82 5.00
CA LEU A 103 7.94 5.21 4.95
C LEU A 103 8.06 5.82 6.34
N THR A 104 8.84 6.88 6.46
CA THR A 104 8.89 7.72 7.66
C THR A 104 8.25 9.06 7.33
N MET A 105 7.27 9.49 8.13
CA MET A 105 6.60 10.78 7.99
C MET A 105 6.67 11.55 9.30
N GLU A 106 6.99 12.84 9.21
CA GLU A 106 6.94 13.78 10.32
C GLU A 106 6.07 14.97 9.96
N VAL A 107 5.35 15.49 10.94
CA VAL A 107 4.41 16.62 10.79
C VAL A 107 4.65 17.69 11.83
N GLU A 108 4.17 18.91 11.54
CA GLU A 108 4.12 20.00 12.51
C GLU A 108 3.32 19.59 13.76
N PRO A 109 3.76 19.99 14.98
CA PRO A 109 3.05 19.66 16.22
C PRO A 109 1.71 20.38 16.36
N GLY A 110 1.53 21.53 15.70
CA GLY A 110 0.30 22.30 15.70
C GLY A 110 -0.49 22.11 14.40
N GLU A 111 -1.76 22.51 14.42
CA GLU A 111 -2.57 22.56 13.20
C GLU A 111 -1.92 23.50 12.15
N PRO A 112 -1.99 23.15 10.85
CA PRO A 112 -2.78 22.05 10.28
C PRO A 112 -2.00 20.72 10.17
N HIS A 113 -0.94 20.52 10.95
CA HIS A 113 -0.09 19.33 10.93
C HIS A 113 0.56 19.07 9.56
N ARG A 114 1.12 20.12 8.94
CA ARG A 114 1.77 19.94 7.64
C ARG A 114 2.93 18.98 7.75
N ILE A 115 3.13 18.20 6.71
CA ILE A 115 4.28 17.31 6.57
C ILE A 115 5.53 18.19 6.48
N THR A 116 6.48 17.93 7.37
CA THR A 116 7.78 18.59 7.40
C THR A 116 8.87 17.71 6.78
N ARG A 117 8.70 16.40 6.87
CA ARG A 117 9.61 15.40 6.32
C ARG A 117 8.86 14.14 5.91
N MET A 118 9.24 13.60 4.76
CA MET A 118 8.81 12.27 4.33
C MET A 118 9.99 11.57 3.66
N ASP A 119 10.35 10.41 4.18
CA ASP A 119 11.36 9.53 3.57
C ASP A 119 10.71 8.23 3.15
N LEU A 120 11.13 7.72 2.00
CA LEU A 120 10.73 6.41 1.51
C LEU A 120 11.96 5.62 1.12
N LEU A 121 12.32 4.65 1.97
CA LEU A 121 13.52 3.83 1.81
C LEU A 121 13.13 2.43 1.35
N ALA A 122 13.63 1.99 0.21
CA ALA A 122 13.49 0.60 -0.22
C ALA A 122 14.14 -0.35 0.78
N ILE A 123 13.43 -1.42 1.15
CA ILE A 123 13.90 -2.45 2.08
C ILE A 123 13.69 -3.84 1.50
N LEU A 124 14.44 -4.82 2.02
CA LEU A 124 14.11 -6.22 1.74
C LEU A 124 12.72 -6.54 2.26
N ARG A 125 12.01 -7.41 1.54
CA ARG A 125 10.74 -7.97 1.99
C ARG A 125 10.91 -8.56 3.40
N PRO A 126 10.17 -8.06 4.39
CA PRO A 126 10.24 -8.63 5.74
C PRO A 126 9.77 -10.10 5.73
N PRO A 127 10.40 -10.99 6.54
CA PRO A 127 10.04 -12.41 6.57
C PRO A 127 8.57 -12.69 6.87
N GLU A 128 7.90 -11.83 7.64
CA GLU A 128 6.47 -11.96 7.93
C GLU A 128 5.57 -11.79 6.70
N PHE A 129 6.10 -11.21 5.61
CA PHE A 129 5.41 -11.06 4.33
C PHE A 129 5.99 -12.00 3.24
N ALA A 130 6.61 -13.11 3.65
CA ALA A 130 7.14 -14.10 2.72
C ALA A 130 6.08 -14.55 1.70
N LEU A 131 6.49 -14.68 0.44
CA LEU A 131 5.62 -15.19 -0.61
C LEU A 131 5.33 -16.67 -0.36
N PRO A 132 4.09 -17.14 -0.63
CA PRO A 132 3.82 -18.56 -0.66
C PRO A 132 4.63 -19.21 -1.79
N HIS A 133 5.10 -20.43 -1.54
CA HIS A 133 5.71 -21.23 -2.59
C HIS A 133 4.64 -21.63 -3.61
N MET A 134 4.89 -21.35 -4.89
CA MET A 134 4.03 -21.77 -5.98
C MET A 134 4.56 -23.04 -6.63
N THR A 135 3.66 -23.91 -7.08
CA THR A 135 4.02 -24.97 -8.02
C THR A 135 4.36 -24.38 -9.39
N GLU A 136 5.08 -25.12 -10.22
CA GLU A 136 5.40 -24.69 -11.59
C GLU A 136 4.14 -24.32 -12.39
N ARG A 137 3.06 -25.11 -12.24
CA ARG A 137 1.80 -24.87 -12.94
C ARG A 137 1.14 -23.56 -12.51
N GLU A 138 1.19 -23.25 -11.21
CA GLU A 138 0.68 -21.98 -10.67
C GLU A 138 1.54 -20.80 -11.12
N LEU A 139 2.87 -20.96 -11.14
CA LEU A 139 3.80 -19.95 -11.63
C LEU A 139 3.54 -19.63 -13.11
N ILE A 140 3.43 -20.64 -13.98
CA ILE A 140 3.14 -20.43 -15.41
C ILE A 140 1.81 -19.70 -15.58
N LYS A 141 0.79 -20.06 -14.81
CA LYS A 141 -0.52 -19.38 -14.84
C LYS A 141 -0.38 -17.92 -14.40
N ALA A 142 0.27 -17.65 -13.27
CA ALA A 142 0.47 -16.31 -12.74
C ALA A 142 1.27 -15.43 -13.71
N LEU A 143 2.34 -15.96 -14.31
CA LEU A 143 3.14 -15.25 -15.31
C LEU A 143 2.33 -14.86 -16.55
N ARG A 144 1.47 -15.74 -17.05
CA ARG A 144 0.59 -15.43 -18.19
C ARG A 144 -0.39 -14.32 -17.85
N THR A 145 -1.01 -14.36 -16.67
CA THR A 145 -1.89 -13.29 -16.19
C THR A 145 -1.11 -11.98 -16.13
N ARG A 146 0.05 -11.96 -15.47
CA ARG A 146 0.86 -10.75 -15.34
C ARG A 146 1.28 -10.17 -16.69
N THR A 147 1.71 -11.02 -17.62
CA THR A 147 2.09 -10.59 -18.97
C THR A 147 0.91 -9.94 -19.71
N ALA A 148 -0.31 -10.48 -19.55
CA ALA A 148 -1.51 -9.90 -20.14
C ALA A 148 -1.88 -8.55 -19.50
N ASP A 149 -1.79 -8.45 -18.16
CA ASP A 149 -2.06 -7.21 -17.43
C ASP A 149 -1.06 -6.11 -17.81
N ASP A 150 0.24 -6.44 -17.86
CA ASP A 150 1.29 -5.50 -18.28
C ASP A 150 1.14 -5.10 -19.77
N ALA A 151 0.67 -6.00 -20.64
CA ALA A 151 0.35 -5.69 -22.04
C ALA A 151 -0.81 -4.70 -22.14
N ALA A 152 -1.91 -4.96 -21.42
CA ALA A 152 -3.09 -4.11 -21.43
C ALA A 152 -2.82 -2.71 -20.85
N ALA A 153 -1.80 -2.59 -20.01
CA ALA A 153 -1.36 -1.34 -19.40
C ALA A 153 -0.20 -0.65 -20.16
N ASP A 154 0.17 -1.13 -21.35
CA ASP A 154 1.28 -0.60 -22.17
C ASP A 154 2.61 -0.46 -21.37
N ARG A 155 2.86 -1.38 -20.44
CA ARG A 155 4.04 -1.34 -19.55
C ARG A 155 5.30 -1.96 -20.18
N PHE A 156 5.22 -2.48 -21.40
CA PHE A 156 6.39 -2.99 -22.11
C PHE A 156 7.20 -1.84 -22.71
N THR A 157 8.40 -1.63 -22.19
CA THR A 157 9.38 -0.69 -22.72
C THR A 157 10.10 -1.33 -23.92
N GLY A 158 9.42 -1.40 -25.07
CA GLY A 158 10.00 -1.88 -26.33
C GLY A 158 9.52 -1.02 -27.48
N ALA A 159 10.33 -0.02 -27.83
CA ALA A 159 10.26 0.75 -29.07
C ALA A 159 11.63 0.67 -29.76
#